data_AF-A0A2V1NRU7-F1
#
_entry.id   AF-A0A2V1NRU7-F1
#
_cell.length_a   1.000
_cell.length_b   1.000
_cell.length_c   1.000
_cell.angle_alpha   90.00
_cell.angle_beta   90.00
_cell.angle_gamma   90.00
#
_symmetry.space_group_name_H-M   'P 1'
#
loop_
_entity.id
_entity.type
_entity.pdbx_description
1 polymer ?
#
loop_
_entity_poly.entity_id
_entity_poly.type
_entity_poly.pdbx_seq_one_letter_code
_entity_poly.pdbx_strand_id
1 'polypeptide(L)'
;MTQSIESRLQEGLVALTPPPAARYNDPAEYLDFARPITEKFLPYDTRSDSELREVSEGHESPLERERALWELADRNPETSLAFISGTIGTEKDRLVRSGALWLALRSAGPSALGVLEKYATDDDPEVADWARVLIGDITGVKPQRVYNEAEVEETGYFDQTVPLIIGGRVVIMTPGVGAVRAVLSPLWFDSILGRVLASTNVSTIRTDLTVEKELKGLNEDGSCHYEIFPFRGLSVEYDGNNLEHNYLSETLRPFYPSGFVGKGEMVEVPVSLGRIALTSLARKGEVAIHGDGPRAQRLRDADMPFVESVRGRYYGWAAVNLDRTFDRGTVGAGDVQLSNPTDPIAGPMTNAKLYGTFRGKTGDHTGAGRYTLNSIKCHGRPDGKIDVVQGGAELAAE
;
A
#
# COMPACT_ATOMS: atom_id res chain seq x y z
N MET A 1 15.95 -44.85 7.10
CA MET A 1 16.00 -43.62 7.92
C MET A 1 15.19 -42.57 7.20
N THR A 2 13.90 -42.53 7.52
CA THR A 2 12.90 -41.62 6.97
C THR A 2 12.94 -40.37 7.83
N GLN A 3 13.47 -39.26 7.32
CA GLN A 3 13.25 -37.96 7.95
C GLN A 3 11.76 -37.64 7.85
N SER A 4 11.13 -37.31 8.98
CA SER A 4 9.69 -37.02 9.04
C SER A 4 9.40 -35.75 8.25
N ILE A 5 8.22 -35.70 7.64
CA ILE A 5 7.69 -34.54 6.91
C ILE A 5 7.69 -33.27 7.78
N GLU A 6 7.70 -33.42 9.10
CA GLU A 6 7.80 -32.32 10.07
C GLU A 6 9.14 -31.57 10.02
N SER A 7 10.24 -32.19 9.55
CA SER A 7 11.54 -31.50 9.48
C SER A 7 11.69 -30.56 8.27
N ARG A 8 10.68 -30.47 7.40
CA ARG A 8 10.68 -29.56 6.24
C ARG A 8 9.88 -28.27 6.45
N LEU A 9 9.28 -28.08 7.63
CA LEU A 9 8.42 -26.94 7.95
C LEU A 9 9.11 -25.87 8.82
N GLN A 10 10.44 -25.84 8.87
CA GLN A 10 11.21 -24.93 9.76
C GLN A 10 12.04 -23.85 9.05
N GLU A 11 11.80 -23.58 7.78
CA GLU A 11 12.38 -22.43 7.09
C GLU A 11 11.22 -21.54 6.65
N GLY A 12 11.30 -20.24 6.91
CA GLY A 12 10.19 -19.27 6.86
C GLY A 12 9.46 -19.16 5.52
N LEU A 13 8.96 -17.96 5.18
CA LEU A 13 8.44 -17.71 3.84
C LEU A 13 9.58 -17.79 2.81
N VAL A 14 10.00 -19.02 2.46
CA VAL A 14 10.62 -19.31 1.19
C VAL A 14 9.62 -18.79 0.18
N ALA A 15 10.00 -17.75 -0.57
CA ALA A 15 9.24 -17.29 -1.72
C ALA A 15 8.73 -18.55 -2.44
N LEU A 16 7.39 -18.66 -2.57
CA LEU A 16 6.69 -19.75 -3.25
C LEU A 16 7.65 -20.37 -4.26
N THR A 17 8.10 -21.58 -3.95
CA THR A 17 9.21 -22.28 -4.61
C THR A 17 9.30 -21.84 -6.06
N PRO A 18 10.43 -21.28 -6.56
CA PRO A 18 10.53 -20.94 -7.97
C PRO A 18 10.05 -22.14 -8.77
N PRO A 19 9.19 -21.93 -9.80
CA PRO A 19 8.51 -23.01 -10.47
C PRO A 19 9.52 -24.11 -10.83
N PRO A 20 9.23 -25.41 -10.66
CA PRO A 20 10.19 -26.47 -10.94
C PRO A 20 10.87 -26.25 -12.29
N ALA A 21 12.18 -26.54 -12.40
CA ALA A 21 13.01 -26.27 -13.58
C ALA A 21 12.36 -26.68 -14.93
N ALA A 22 11.48 -27.68 -14.92
CA ALA A 22 10.72 -28.14 -16.09
C ALA A 22 9.64 -27.15 -16.61
N ARG A 23 9.15 -26.22 -15.77
CA ARG A 23 8.20 -25.16 -16.12
C ARG A 23 8.86 -23.96 -16.80
N TYR A 24 10.19 -23.89 -16.81
CA TYR A 24 10.91 -22.71 -17.32
C TYR A 24 10.77 -22.48 -18.84
N ASN A 25 10.14 -23.40 -19.57
CA ASN A 25 9.88 -23.25 -21.01
C ASN A 25 8.39 -23.05 -21.33
N ASP A 26 7.51 -22.93 -20.33
CA ASP A 26 6.10 -22.58 -20.54
C ASP A 26 5.90 -21.08 -20.27
N PRO A 27 5.71 -20.24 -21.31
CA PRO A 27 5.43 -18.83 -21.13
C PRO A 27 4.26 -18.54 -20.18
N ALA A 28 3.27 -19.46 -20.09
CA ALA A 28 2.12 -19.30 -19.22
C ALA A 28 2.49 -19.29 -17.72
N GLU A 29 3.53 -20.02 -17.33
CA GLU A 29 4.02 -20.06 -15.94
C GLU A 29 4.79 -18.78 -15.54
N TYR A 30 5.13 -17.92 -16.52
CA TYR A 30 5.71 -16.60 -16.29
C TYR A 30 4.70 -15.45 -16.42
N LEU A 31 3.48 -15.74 -16.88
CA LEU A 31 2.43 -14.74 -16.94
C LEU A 31 1.90 -14.48 -15.54
N ASP A 32 2.26 -13.33 -14.99
CA ASP A 32 1.64 -12.80 -13.78
C ASP A 32 0.42 -11.96 -14.22
N PHE A 33 -0.80 -12.47 -13.98
CA PHE A 33 -2.06 -11.78 -14.32
C PHE A 33 -2.10 -10.33 -13.77
N ALA A 34 -1.46 -10.10 -12.63
CA ALA A 34 -1.37 -8.80 -12.00
C ALA A 34 -0.24 -7.93 -12.58
N ARG A 35 0.81 -8.50 -13.19
CA ARG A 35 1.98 -7.74 -13.70
C ARG A 35 2.18 -7.95 -15.20
N PRO A 36 1.71 -7.00 -16.05
CA PRO A 36 2.02 -7.06 -17.47
C PRO A 36 3.53 -6.97 -17.72
N ILE A 37 3.96 -7.54 -18.85
CA ILE A 37 5.33 -7.44 -19.37
C ILE A 37 5.51 -6.02 -19.93
N THR A 38 6.27 -5.18 -19.23
CA THR A 38 6.34 -3.72 -19.51
C THR A 38 7.72 -3.21 -19.87
N GLU A 39 8.72 -4.08 -20.02
CA GLU A 39 10.11 -3.68 -20.28
C GLU A 39 10.28 -2.93 -21.61
N LYS A 40 9.31 -3.04 -22.53
CA LYS A 40 9.33 -2.40 -23.85
C LYS A 40 8.45 -1.15 -23.95
N PHE A 41 7.79 -0.74 -22.87
CA PHE A 41 6.89 0.43 -22.90
C PHE A 41 7.67 1.72 -22.73
N LEU A 42 7.18 2.80 -23.34
CA LEU A 42 7.81 4.10 -23.26
C LEU A 42 7.71 4.65 -21.83
N PRO A 43 8.78 5.24 -21.25
CA PRO A 43 8.69 5.85 -19.93
C PRO A 43 7.83 7.12 -20.00
N TYR A 44 6.99 7.31 -18.97
CA TYR A 44 6.24 8.56 -18.79
C TYR A 44 7.17 9.72 -18.41
N ASP A 45 8.13 9.45 -17.53
CA ASP A 45 9.13 10.44 -17.14
C ASP A 45 10.23 10.51 -18.19
N THR A 46 10.41 11.66 -18.83
CA THR A 46 11.38 11.82 -19.92
C THR A 46 12.71 12.42 -19.45
N ARG A 47 12.85 12.72 -18.16
CA ARG A 47 14.11 13.24 -17.60
C ARG A 47 15.24 12.23 -17.80
N SER A 48 16.45 12.70 -18.01
CA SER A 48 17.68 11.90 -18.01
C SER A 48 18.01 11.40 -16.61
N ASP A 49 18.85 10.37 -16.51
CA ASP A 49 19.28 9.83 -15.21
C ASP A 49 20.05 10.86 -14.37
N SER A 50 20.78 11.79 -15.00
CA SER A 50 21.43 12.91 -14.31
C SER A 50 20.42 13.89 -13.71
N GLU A 51 19.37 14.24 -14.45
CA GLU A 51 18.31 15.13 -13.97
C GLU A 51 17.50 14.46 -12.86
N LEU A 52 17.18 13.17 -12.99
CA LEU A 52 16.50 12.41 -11.95
C LEU A 52 17.33 12.37 -10.66
N ARG A 53 18.64 12.16 -10.79
CA ARG A 53 19.55 12.17 -9.65
C ARG A 53 19.57 13.53 -8.95
N GLU A 54 19.78 14.62 -9.70
CA GLU A 54 19.77 15.99 -9.16
C GLU A 54 18.46 16.29 -8.44
N VAL A 55 17.32 15.95 -9.04
CA VAL A 55 16.00 16.14 -8.42
C VAL A 55 15.88 15.31 -7.14
N SER A 56 16.29 14.03 -7.16
CA SER A 56 16.19 13.14 -5.99
C SER A 56 17.01 13.61 -4.80
N GLU A 57 18.11 14.33 -5.04
CA GLU A 57 19.06 14.78 -4.02
C GLU A 57 18.73 16.17 -3.46
N GLY A 58 18.05 17.04 -4.21
CA GLY A 58 17.97 18.47 -3.87
C GLY A 58 16.67 19.22 -4.16
N HIS A 59 15.66 18.60 -4.77
CA HIS A 59 14.42 19.31 -5.08
C HIS A 59 13.65 19.69 -3.81
N GLU A 60 12.97 20.85 -3.78
CA GLU A 60 12.28 21.34 -2.57
C GLU A 60 11.12 20.43 -2.12
N SER A 61 10.34 19.93 -3.08
CA SER A 61 9.21 19.03 -2.83
C SER A 61 9.67 17.60 -2.50
N PRO A 62 9.31 17.02 -1.34
CA PRO A 62 9.58 15.61 -1.00
C PRO A 62 8.98 14.63 -2.00
N LEU A 63 7.81 14.95 -2.56
CA LEU A 63 7.15 14.14 -3.59
C LEU A 63 8.03 14.02 -4.83
N GLU A 64 8.60 15.12 -5.31
CA GLU A 64 9.46 15.10 -6.49
C GLU A 64 10.78 14.39 -6.24
N ARG A 65 11.35 14.55 -5.03
CA ARG A 65 12.55 13.80 -4.64
C ARG A 65 12.29 12.29 -4.67
N GLU A 66 11.18 11.84 -4.07
CA GLU A 66 10.80 10.43 -4.04
C GLU A 66 10.47 9.90 -5.44
N ARG A 67 9.68 10.63 -6.23
CA ARG A 67 9.32 10.25 -7.60
C ARG A 67 10.56 10.04 -8.46
N ALA A 68 11.51 10.98 -8.39
CA ALA A 68 12.74 10.90 -9.16
C ALA A 68 13.63 9.73 -8.70
N LEU A 69 13.73 9.48 -7.39
CA LEU A 69 14.47 8.34 -6.83
C LEU A 69 13.91 7.00 -7.34
N TRP A 70 12.58 6.85 -7.31
CA TRP A 70 11.90 5.62 -7.73
C TRP A 70 12.05 5.36 -9.23
N GLU A 71 11.91 6.39 -10.06
CA GLU A 71 12.13 6.28 -11.51
C GLU A 71 13.59 5.92 -11.81
N LEU A 72 14.56 6.59 -11.17
CA LEU A 72 15.99 6.31 -11.34
C LEU A 72 16.35 4.87 -10.95
N ALA A 73 15.82 4.39 -9.83
CA ALA A 73 16.03 3.01 -9.35
C ALA A 73 15.39 1.97 -10.27
N ASP A 74 14.24 2.26 -10.85
CA ASP A 74 13.56 1.38 -11.79
C ASP A 74 14.33 1.25 -13.12
N ARG A 75 15.02 2.31 -13.57
CA ARG A 75 15.90 2.29 -14.75
C ARG A 75 17.25 1.61 -14.50
N ASN A 76 17.74 1.69 -13.27
CA ASN A 76 19.08 1.23 -12.88
C ASN A 76 19.04 0.21 -11.73
N PRO A 77 18.30 -0.91 -11.85
CA PRO A 77 18.05 -1.80 -10.71
C PRO A 77 19.35 -2.35 -10.10
N GLU A 78 20.33 -2.70 -10.92
CA GLU A 78 21.60 -3.31 -10.51
C GLU A 78 22.50 -2.38 -9.68
N THR A 79 22.44 -1.07 -9.91
CA THR A 79 23.28 -0.07 -9.24
C THR A 79 22.49 0.78 -8.23
N SER A 80 21.18 0.56 -8.13
CA SER A 80 20.26 1.40 -7.38
C SER A 80 20.54 1.48 -5.88
N LEU A 81 20.97 0.37 -5.29
CA LEU A 81 21.11 0.26 -3.84
C LEU A 81 22.06 1.31 -3.24
N ALA A 82 23.13 1.65 -3.97
CA ALA A 82 24.13 2.60 -3.51
C ALA A 82 23.55 4.02 -3.36
N PHE A 83 22.83 4.51 -4.37
CA PHE A 83 22.24 5.85 -4.30
C PHE A 83 20.99 5.87 -3.41
N ILE A 84 20.20 4.79 -3.35
CA ILE A 84 19.08 4.69 -2.40
C ILE A 84 19.59 4.80 -0.96
N SER A 85 20.66 4.07 -0.61
CA SER A 85 21.28 4.13 0.71
C SER A 85 21.82 5.53 1.03
N GLY A 86 22.38 6.22 0.03
CA GLY A 86 22.79 7.63 0.11
C GLY A 86 21.62 8.54 0.46
N THR A 87 20.50 8.44 -0.29
CA THR A 87 19.30 9.25 -0.05
C THR A 87 18.72 9.03 1.36
N ILE A 88 18.61 7.79 1.85
CA ILE A 88 18.08 7.52 3.20
C ILE A 88 18.90 8.25 4.29
N GLY A 89 20.21 8.39 4.07
CA GLY A 89 21.13 8.99 5.03
C GLY A 89 21.16 10.52 5.02
N THR A 90 20.67 11.17 3.96
CA THR A 90 20.67 12.64 3.82
C THR A 90 19.28 13.26 3.82
N GLU A 91 18.27 12.48 3.44
CA GLU A 91 16.88 12.91 3.42
C GLU A 91 16.37 13.22 4.83
N LYS A 92 15.57 14.28 4.95
CA LYS A 92 14.98 14.74 6.21
C LYS A 92 13.52 14.33 6.35
N ASP A 93 12.83 14.14 5.22
CA ASP A 93 11.43 13.74 5.21
C ASP A 93 11.29 12.25 5.56
N ARG A 94 10.62 11.95 6.67
CA ARG A 94 10.47 10.58 7.17
C ARG A 94 9.73 9.65 6.21
N LEU A 95 8.79 10.17 5.41
CA LEU A 95 8.01 9.37 4.48
C LEU A 95 8.88 8.99 3.28
N VAL A 96 9.68 9.93 2.76
CA VAL A 96 10.65 9.64 1.69
C VAL A 96 11.68 8.61 2.15
N ARG A 97 12.20 8.74 3.39
CA ARG A 97 13.14 7.75 3.97
C ARG A 97 12.51 6.37 4.09
N SER A 98 11.28 6.28 4.59
CA SER A 98 10.54 5.02 4.72
C SER A 98 10.23 4.38 3.36
N GLY A 99 9.84 5.20 2.38
CA GLY A 99 9.64 4.78 0.99
C GLY A 99 10.94 4.28 0.35
N ALA A 100 12.07 4.92 0.62
CA ALA A 100 13.39 4.53 0.13
C ALA A 100 13.90 3.21 0.76
N LEU A 101 13.63 2.93 2.04
CA LEU A 101 13.91 1.62 2.66
C LEU A 101 13.14 0.50 1.94
N TRP A 102 11.86 0.75 1.63
CA TRP A 102 11.09 -0.20 0.84
C TRP A 102 11.63 -0.33 -0.59
N LEU A 103 11.99 0.78 -1.25
CA LEU A 103 12.60 0.75 -2.57
C LEU A 103 13.88 -0.08 -2.59
N ALA A 104 14.73 0.01 -1.56
CA ALA A 104 15.94 -0.80 -1.43
C ALA A 104 15.60 -2.30 -1.48
N LEU A 105 14.63 -2.75 -0.67
CA LEU A 105 14.16 -4.14 -0.70
C LEU A 105 13.56 -4.51 -2.06
N ARG A 106 12.79 -3.62 -2.68
CA ARG A 106 12.15 -3.87 -3.97
C ARG A 106 13.18 -4.04 -5.10
N SER A 107 14.25 -3.23 -5.10
CA SER A 107 15.24 -3.23 -6.17
C SER A 107 16.30 -4.30 -6.00
N ALA A 108 16.74 -4.57 -4.76
CA ALA A 108 17.86 -5.47 -4.49
C ALA A 108 17.47 -6.77 -3.75
N GLY A 109 16.21 -6.93 -3.34
CA GLY A 109 15.75 -8.12 -2.65
C GLY A 109 16.57 -8.41 -1.38
N PRO A 110 17.02 -9.65 -1.15
CA PRO A 110 17.87 -10.00 -0.01
C PRO A 110 19.18 -9.21 0.09
N SER A 111 19.72 -8.73 -1.04
CA SER A 111 20.94 -7.90 -1.04
C SER A 111 20.76 -6.54 -0.38
N ALA A 112 19.52 -6.11 -0.13
CA ALA A 112 19.22 -4.89 0.63
C ALA A 112 19.48 -5.03 2.14
N LEU A 113 19.72 -6.25 2.65
CA LEU A 113 19.79 -6.53 4.10
C LEU A 113 20.77 -5.60 4.83
N GLY A 114 22.00 -5.44 4.33
CA GLY A 114 22.99 -4.57 4.98
C GLY A 114 22.60 -3.09 5.04
N VAL A 115 21.82 -2.60 4.06
CA VAL A 115 21.27 -1.24 4.09
C VAL A 115 20.17 -1.15 5.15
N LEU A 116 19.29 -2.15 5.25
CA LEU A 116 18.22 -2.16 6.25
C LEU A 116 18.78 -2.29 7.67
N GLU A 117 19.77 -3.15 7.89
CA GLU A 117 20.45 -3.30 9.19
C GLU A 117 21.10 -1.99 9.65
N LYS A 118 21.74 -1.25 8.73
CA LYS A 118 22.30 0.08 9.01
C LYS A 118 21.24 1.05 9.57
N TYR A 119 20.01 0.99 9.06
CA TYR A 119 18.93 1.90 9.47
C TYR A 119 17.98 1.28 10.52
N ALA A 120 18.26 0.08 11.06
CA ALA A 120 17.46 -0.53 12.12
C ALA A 120 17.56 0.19 13.47
N THR A 121 18.53 1.09 13.62
CA THR A 121 18.77 1.95 14.78
C THR A 121 18.77 3.43 14.38
N ASP A 122 17.95 3.79 13.39
CA ASP A 122 17.80 5.18 12.96
C ASP A 122 17.31 6.08 14.10
N ASP A 123 17.72 7.36 14.08
CA ASP A 123 17.28 8.36 15.05
C ASP A 123 15.77 8.65 14.95
N ASP A 124 15.17 8.49 13.77
CA ASP A 124 13.71 8.50 13.62
C ASP A 124 13.15 7.09 13.93
N PRO A 125 12.37 6.93 15.02
CA PRO A 125 11.83 5.64 15.44
C PRO A 125 10.98 4.93 14.38
N GLU A 126 10.26 5.68 13.52
CA GLU A 126 9.44 5.09 12.46
C GLU A 126 10.29 4.56 11.31
N VAL A 127 11.40 5.23 10.99
CA VAL A 127 12.37 4.76 9.98
C VAL A 127 13.06 3.49 10.51
N ALA A 128 13.48 3.50 11.78
CA ALA A 128 14.06 2.33 12.43
C ALA A 128 13.09 1.13 12.44
N ASP A 129 11.84 1.35 12.82
CA ASP A 129 10.83 0.30 12.88
C ASP A 129 10.49 -0.27 11.48
N TRP A 130 10.41 0.58 10.44
CA TRP A 130 10.28 0.12 9.06
C TRP A 130 11.44 -0.76 8.64
N ALA A 131 12.69 -0.33 8.89
CA ALA A 131 13.87 -1.12 8.55
C ALA A 131 13.83 -2.51 9.21
N ARG A 132 13.43 -2.59 10.48
CA ARG A 132 13.28 -3.87 11.21
C ARG A 132 12.18 -4.75 10.63
N VAL A 133 11.02 -4.20 10.29
CA VAL A 133 9.95 -4.96 9.61
C VAL A 133 10.44 -5.55 8.29
N LEU A 134 11.16 -4.76 7.49
CA LEU A 134 11.68 -5.22 6.19
C LEU A 134 12.81 -6.26 6.34
N ILE A 135 13.64 -6.18 7.39
CA ILE A 135 14.59 -7.24 7.75
C ILE A 135 13.83 -8.54 8.06
N GLY A 136 12.75 -8.46 8.82
CA GLY A 136 11.91 -9.62 9.13
C GLY A 136 11.30 -10.25 7.87
N ASP A 137 10.87 -9.42 6.90
CA ASP A 137 10.37 -9.91 5.62
C ASP A 137 11.43 -10.63 4.77
N ILE A 138 12.69 -10.22 4.81
CA ILE A 138 13.79 -10.91 4.10
C ILE A 138 14.15 -12.22 4.81
N THR A 139 14.29 -12.17 6.13
CA THR A 139 14.89 -13.25 6.93
C THR A 139 13.87 -14.30 7.36
N GLY A 140 12.58 -13.97 7.32
CA GLY A 140 11.52 -14.78 7.93
C GLY A 140 11.56 -14.78 9.46
N VAL A 141 12.48 -14.04 10.08
CA VAL A 141 12.59 -13.93 11.53
C VAL A 141 11.68 -12.81 12.02
N LYS A 142 10.96 -13.05 13.12
CA LYS A 142 10.09 -12.04 13.72
C LYS A 142 10.90 -10.77 14.03
N PRO A 143 10.50 -9.59 13.52
CA PRO A 143 11.23 -8.36 13.73
C PRO A 143 11.17 -7.92 15.20
N GLN A 144 12.30 -7.50 15.76
CA GLN A 144 12.33 -6.84 17.08
C GLN A 144 11.80 -5.40 16.94
N ARG A 145 10.50 -5.21 17.08
CA ARG A 145 9.85 -3.91 16.88
C ARG A 145 10.40 -2.84 17.84
N VAL A 146 10.27 -1.57 17.43
CA VAL A 146 10.68 -0.43 18.28
C VAL A 146 9.71 -0.25 19.45
N TYR A 147 8.43 -0.57 19.24
CA TYR A 147 7.37 -0.37 20.22
C TYR A 147 6.87 -1.71 20.76
N ASN A 148 6.55 -1.73 22.05
CA ASN A 148 6.00 -2.88 22.79
C ASN A 148 4.71 -2.52 23.56
N GLU A 149 4.21 -1.31 23.37
CA GLU A 149 2.97 -0.80 23.95
C GLU A 149 2.08 -0.21 22.86
N ALA A 150 0.77 -0.19 23.09
CA ALA A 150 -0.22 0.37 22.18
C ALA A 150 -1.23 1.25 22.93
N GLU A 151 -1.43 2.47 22.46
CA GLU A 151 -2.54 3.33 22.85
C GLU A 151 -3.76 3.06 21.99
N VAL A 152 -4.92 2.89 22.62
CA VAL A 152 -6.19 2.68 21.91
C VAL A 152 -7.02 3.94 21.95
N GLU A 153 -7.35 4.43 20.78
CA GLU A 153 -8.31 5.50 20.61
C GLU A 153 -9.72 4.91 20.52
N GLU A 154 -10.67 5.36 21.34
CA GLU A 154 -11.99 4.71 21.55
C GLU A 154 -13.10 5.17 20.58
N THR A 155 -12.89 6.23 19.79
CA THR A 155 -13.91 6.76 18.86
C THR A 155 -13.86 6.11 17.47
N GLY A 156 -14.94 6.17 16.68
CA GLY A 156 -14.99 5.61 15.31
C GLY A 156 -15.40 4.13 15.27
N TYR A 157 -15.47 3.54 14.08
CA TYR A 157 -16.07 2.20 13.87
C TYR A 157 -15.07 1.03 13.90
N PHE A 158 -13.77 1.31 13.90
CA PHE A 158 -12.73 0.31 13.71
C PHE A 158 -11.85 0.17 14.95
N ASP A 159 -11.47 -1.05 15.28
CA ASP A 159 -10.49 -1.31 16.34
C ASP A 159 -9.08 -0.86 15.94
N GLN A 160 -8.79 -0.88 14.64
CA GLN A 160 -7.51 -0.46 14.10
C GLN A 160 -7.65 0.18 12.72
N THR A 161 -6.78 1.16 12.46
CA THR A 161 -6.54 1.75 11.15
C THR A 161 -5.04 1.72 10.84
N VAL A 162 -4.65 1.15 9.71
CA VAL A 162 -3.26 1.03 9.27
C VAL A 162 -3.08 1.77 7.95
N PRO A 163 -2.24 2.83 7.90
CA PRO A 163 -1.93 3.50 6.64
C PRO A 163 -1.15 2.56 5.73
N LEU A 164 -1.51 2.54 4.44
CA LEU A 164 -0.83 1.75 3.43
C LEU A 164 0.06 2.65 2.58
N ILE A 165 1.32 2.28 2.47
CA ILE A 165 2.28 2.82 1.51
C ILE A 165 2.14 1.99 0.23
N ILE A 166 1.76 2.65 -0.87
CA ILE A 166 1.45 1.99 -2.14
C ILE A 166 2.39 2.45 -3.23
N GLY A 167 2.95 1.52 -3.98
CA GLY A 167 3.91 1.82 -5.05
C GLY A 167 3.85 0.73 -6.11
N GLY A 168 4.22 1.07 -7.33
CA GLY A 168 3.85 0.22 -8.46
C GLY A 168 4.17 0.83 -9.80
N ARG A 169 3.34 0.49 -10.78
CA ARG A 169 3.42 0.99 -12.14
C ARG A 169 2.01 1.20 -12.68
N VAL A 170 1.90 2.15 -13.61
CA VAL A 170 0.71 2.31 -14.45
C VAL A 170 1.13 2.14 -15.89
N VAL A 171 0.38 1.33 -16.62
CA VAL A 171 0.47 1.27 -18.08
C VAL A 171 -0.71 2.04 -18.64
N ILE A 172 -0.43 3.00 -19.50
CA ILE A 172 -1.39 3.90 -20.09
C ILE A 172 -1.34 3.71 -21.61
N MET A 173 -2.49 3.47 -22.22
CA MET A 173 -2.62 3.41 -23.66
C MET A 173 -2.83 4.83 -24.20
N THR A 174 -1.79 5.38 -24.83
CA THR A 174 -1.82 6.74 -25.38
C THR A 174 -2.10 6.69 -26.89
N PRO A 175 -3.16 7.35 -27.38
CA PRO A 175 -3.45 7.43 -28.81
C PRO A 175 -2.27 7.97 -29.62
N GLY A 176 -1.91 7.28 -30.71
CA GLY A 176 -0.82 7.69 -31.61
C GLY A 176 0.62 7.47 -31.09
N VAL A 177 0.79 7.18 -29.80
CA VAL A 177 2.11 6.94 -29.17
C VAL A 177 2.30 5.46 -28.81
N GLY A 178 1.25 4.80 -28.33
CA GLY A 178 1.30 3.43 -27.83
C GLY A 178 1.30 3.36 -26.30
N ALA A 179 1.81 2.24 -25.76
CA ALA A 179 1.82 2.00 -24.33
C ALA A 179 2.93 2.80 -23.64
N VAL A 180 2.52 3.65 -22.69
CA VAL A 180 3.39 4.45 -21.82
C VAL A 180 3.33 3.87 -20.41
N ARG A 181 4.47 3.84 -19.72
CA ARG A 181 4.62 3.29 -18.37
C ARG A 181 5.09 4.37 -17.41
N ALA A 182 4.36 4.55 -16.32
CA ALA A 182 4.75 5.40 -15.21
C ALA A 182 5.15 4.55 -13.98
N VAL A 183 6.23 4.91 -13.30
CA VAL A 183 6.60 4.33 -11.99
C VAL A 183 5.93 5.12 -10.88
N LEU A 184 5.05 4.48 -10.12
CA LEU A 184 4.39 5.13 -8.98
C LEU A 184 5.23 4.94 -7.73
N SER A 185 5.81 6.04 -7.23
CA SER A 185 6.33 6.13 -5.87
C SER A 185 5.19 6.35 -4.87
N PRO A 186 5.37 6.03 -3.57
CA PRO A 186 4.37 6.21 -2.54
C PRO A 186 3.70 7.58 -2.45
N LEU A 187 4.49 8.65 -2.33
CA LEU A 187 3.97 10.02 -2.22
C LEU A 187 3.30 10.46 -3.52
N TRP A 188 3.80 9.98 -4.68
CA TRP A 188 3.13 10.27 -5.94
C TRP A 188 1.81 9.52 -6.05
N PHE A 189 1.75 8.25 -5.63
CA PHE A 189 0.50 7.49 -5.55
C PHE A 189 -0.51 8.25 -4.66
N ASP A 190 -0.12 8.62 -3.45
CA ASP A 190 -0.99 9.33 -2.51
C ASP A 190 -1.51 10.66 -3.07
N SER A 191 -0.72 11.36 -3.88
CA SER A 191 -1.13 12.66 -4.42
C SER A 191 -2.14 12.57 -5.59
N ILE A 192 -2.12 11.48 -6.37
CA ILE A 192 -3.01 11.32 -7.54
C ILE A 192 -4.16 10.34 -7.28
N LEU A 193 -3.92 9.34 -6.44
CA LEU A 193 -4.85 8.25 -6.11
C LEU A 193 -5.23 8.23 -4.63
N GLY A 194 -4.79 9.20 -3.84
CA GLY A 194 -5.20 9.36 -2.44
C GLY A 194 -4.48 8.45 -1.47
N ARG A 195 -4.35 8.92 -0.23
CA ARG A 195 -3.82 8.16 0.90
C ARG A 195 -4.75 6.99 1.21
N VAL A 196 -4.21 5.79 1.32
CA VAL A 196 -5.00 4.59 1.59
C VAL A 196 -4.88 4.14 3.04
N LEU A 197 -6.03 3.86 3.66
CA LEU A 197 -6.15 3.40 5.04
C LEU A 197 -6.87 2.05 5.07
N ALA A 198 -6.22 1.03 5.62
CA ALA A 198 -6.85 -0.25 5.91
C ALA A 198 -7.45 -0.24 7.32
N SER A 199 -8.74 -0.52 7.44
CA SER A 199 -9.48 -0.44 8.70
C SER A 199 -10.10 -1.79 9.04
N THR A 200 -9.81 -2.30 10.24
CA THR A 200 -10.15 -3.65 10.67
C THR A 200 -10.80 -3.64 12.06
N ASN A 201 -11.60 -4.67 12.32
CA ASN A 201 -12.12 -5.00 13.64
C ASN A 201 -11.59 -6.36 14.06
N VAL A 202 -11.28 -6.53 15.35
CA VAL A 202 -10.70 -7.77 15.87
C VAL A 202 -11.62 -8.97 15.65
N SER A 203 -12.93 -8.75 15.71
CA SER A 203 -13.95 -9.78 15.50
C SER A 203 -14.11 -10.22 14.04
N THR A 204 -13.69 -9.39 13.07
CA THR A 204 -13.90 -9.63 11.64
C THR A 204 -12.62 -9.58 10.81
N ILE A 205 -11.45 -9.48 11.43
CA ILE A 205 -10.14 -9.34 10.76
C ILE A 205 -9.85 -10.44 9.73
N ARG A 206 -10.49 -11.62 9.88
CA ARG A 206 -10.35 -12.78 9.00
C ARG A 206 -11.32 -12.78 7.79
N THR A 207 -12.32 -11.93 7.75
CA THR A 207 -13.35 -11.93 6.68
C THR A 207 -13.59 -10.56 6.08
N ASP A 208 -13.39 -9.49 6.85
CA ASP A 208 -13.80 -8.14 6.52
C ASP A 208 -12.62 -7.17 6.59
N LEU A 209 -12.58 -6.27 5.62
CA LEU A 209 -11.68 -5.13 5.61
C LEU A 209 -12.42 -3.96 5.00
N THR A 210 -12.29 -2.78 5.61
CA THR A 210 -12.68 -1.53 4.95
C THR A 210 -11.43 -0.81 4.52
N VAL A 211 -11.37 -0.39 3.27
CA VAL A 211 -10.30 0.46 2.77
C VAL A 211 -10.89 1.84 2.48
N GLU A 212 -10.35 2.85 3.14
CA GLU A 212 -10.61 4.25 2.78
C GLU A 212 -9.47 4.77 1.92
N LYS A 213 -9.83 5.52 0.88
CA LYS A 213 -8.95 6.38 0.11
C LYS A 213 -9.33 7.83 0.37
N GLU A 214 -8.38 8.62 0.86
CA GLU A 214 -8.52 10.05 1.10
C GLU A 214 -7.70 10.82 0.05
N LEU A 215 -8.38 11.59 -0.80
CA LEU A 215 -7.75 12.43 -1.81
C LEU A 215 -7.85 13.90 -1.44
N LYS A 216 -6.70 14.56 -1.29
CA LYS A 216 -6.57 15.98 -0.99
C LYS A 216 -6.43 16.80 -2.27
N GLY A 217 -6.77 18.09 -2.19
CA GLY A 217 -6.57 19.04 -3.30
C GLY A 217 -7.53 18.87 -4.48
N LEU A 218 -8.60 18.09 -4.32
CA LEU A 218 -9.65 17.96 -5.33
C LEU A 218 -10.68 19.08 -5.23
N ASN A 219 -11.15 19.36 -4.00
CA ASN A 219 -12.22 20.33 -3.76
C ASN A 219 -11.65 21.74 -3.58
N GLU A 220 -12.34 22.74 -4.12
CA GLU A 220 -11.92 24.16 -4.10
C GLU A 220 -11.87 24.74 -2.68
N ASP A 221 -12.69 24.21 -1.76
CA ASP A 221 -12.72 24.59 -0.35
C ASP A 221 -11.62 23.92 0.50
N GLY A 222 -10.78 23.09 -0.11
CA GLY A 222 -9.71 22.35 0.57
C GLY A 222 -10.16 21.11 1.33
N SER A 223 -11.47 20.77 1.30
CA SER A 223 -11.96 19.53 1.89
C SER A 223 -11.41 18.29 1.15
N CYS A 224 -11.32 17.17 1.87
CA CYS A 224 -10.88 15.90 1.29
C CYS A 224 -12.03 15.22 0.54
N HIS A 225 -11.69 14.48 -0.52
CA HIS A 225 -12.58 13.55 -1.17
C HIS A 225 -12.34 12.14 -0.65
N TYR A 226 -13.40 11.43 -0.27
CA TYR A 226 -13.31 10.10 0.35
C TYR A 226 -13.94 9.03 -0.53
N GLU A 227 -13.22 7.93 -0.70
CA GLU A 227 -13.69 6.73 -1.38
C GLU A 227 -13.57 5.53 -0.43
N ILE A 228 -14.70 4.88 -0.13
CA ILE A 228 -14.76 3.73 0.78
C ILE A 228 -14.97 2.44 -0.02
N PHE A 229 -14.16 1.42 0.28
CA PHE A 229 -14.17 0.12 -0.36
C PHE A 229 -14.32 -0.99 0.67
N PRO A 230 -15.50 -1.64 0.76
CA PRO A 230 -15.68 -2.82 1.58
C PRO A 230 -15.09 -4.04 0.86
N PHE A 231 -14.01 -4.58 1.42
CA PHE A 231 -13.40 -5.83 0.99
C PHE A 231 -13.94 -6.99 1.83
N ARG A 232 -14.24 -8.10 1.17
CA ARG A 232 -14.68 -9.35 1.79
C ARG A 232 -13.93 -10.53 1.20
N GLY A 233 -13.75 -11.57 1.99
CA GLY A 233 -13.19 -12.83 1.49
C GLY A 233 -12.77 -13.76 2.61
N LEU A 234 -11.70 -14.50 2.35
CA LEU A 234 -11.23 -15.57 3.22
C LEU A 234 -9.79 -15.31 3.64
N SER A 235 -9.48 -15.72 4.87
CA SER A 235 -8.14 -15.71 5.41
C SER A 235 -7.69 -17.11 5.77
N VAL A 236 -6.46 -17.45 5.41
CA VAL A 236 -5.82 -18.73 5.74
C VAL A 236 -4.63 -18.46 6.62
N GLU A 237 -4.55 -19.17 7.75
CA GLU A 237 -3.36 -19.14 8.60
C GLU A 237 -2.27 -19.99 7.97
N TYR A 238 -1.09 -19.40 7.75
CA TYR A 238 0.04 -20.12 7.17
C TYR A 238 1.23 -20.27 8.14
N ASP A 239 1.27 -19.48 9.21
CA ASP A 239 2.27 -19.60 10.28
C ASP A 239 1.82 -18.86 11.56
N GLY A 240 1.04 -19.53 12.41
CA GLY A 240 0.59 -19.02 13.70
C GLY A 240 -0.19 -17.71 13.62
N ASN A 241 0.46 -16.59 13.92
CA ASN A 241 -0.14 -15.25 13.85
C ASN A 241 -0.03 -14.59 12.47
N ASN A 242 0.40 -15.33 11.45
CA ASN A 242 0.50 -14.84 10.08
C ASN A 242 -0.65 -15.37 9.21
N LEU A 243 -1.35 -14.47 8.52
CA LEU A 243 -2.50 -14.79 7.68
C LEU A 243 -2.28 -14.37 6.23
N GLU A 244 -2.73 -15.21 5.31
CA GLU A 244 -2.94 -14.86 3.91
C GLU A 244 -4.41 -14.49 3.70
N HIS A 245 -4.66 -13.32 3.16
CA HIS A 245 -5.98 -12.78 2.84
C HIS A 245 -6.18 -12.74 1.34
N ASN A 246 -7.27 -13.35 0.86
CA ASN A 246 -7.73 -13.26 -0.52
C ASN A 246 -9.07 -12.53 -0.52
N TYR A 247 -9.04 -11.21 -0.73
CA TYR A 247 -10.22 -10.35 -0.60
C TYR A 247 -10.58 -9.67 -1.92
N LEU A 248 -11.88 -9.51 -2.13
CA LEU A 248 -12.49 -8.83 -3.26
C LEU A 248 -13.39 -7.70 -2.74
N SER A 249 -13.40 -6.59 -3.46
CA SER A 249 -14.39 -5.53 -3.29
C SER A 249 -15.16 -5.40 -4.60
N GLU A 250 -16.47 -5.64 -4.57
CA GLU A 250 -17.37 -5.45 -5.70
C GLU A 250 -18.41 -4.41 -5.30
N THR A 251 -18.35 -3.22 -5.92
CA THR A 251 -19.24 -2.12 -5.56
C THR A 251 -19.52 -1.22 -6.75
N LEU A 252 -20.67 -0.54 -6.70
CA LEU A 252 -20.99 0.54 -7.63
C LEU A 252 -20.24 1.80 -7.19
N ARG A 253 -19.59 2.47 -8.13
CA ARG A 253 -18.82 3.68 -7.87
C ARG A 253 -19.28 4.82 -8.76
N PRO A 254 -19.33 6.06 -8.24
CA PRO A 254 -19.45 7.24 -9.07
C PRO A 254 -18.29 7.29 -10.06
N PHE A 255 -18.62 7.33 -11.34
CA PHE A 255 -17.71 7.59 -12.44
C PHE A 255 -18.16 8.86 -13.14
N TYR A 256 -17.22 9.72 -13.49
CA TYR A 256 -17.48 11.03 -14.09
C TYR A 256 -17.03 10.98 -15.56
N PRO A 257 -17.96 10.89 -16.53
CA PRO A 257 -17.63 10.88 -17.97
C PRO A 257 -16.93 12.16 -18.45
N SER A 258 -16.94 13.23 -17.65
CA SER A 258 -16.10 14.41 -17.86
C SER A 258 -14.60 14.11 -17.84
N GLY A 259 -14.21 12.92 -17.35
CA GLY A 259 -12.83 12.54 -17.12
C GLY A 259 -12.24 13.15 -15.85
N PHE A 260 -13.00 13.91 -15.05
CA PHE A 260 -12.50 14.53 -13.83
C PHE A 260 -13.43 14.30 -12.64
N VAL A 261 -12.88 13.75 -11.55
CA VAL A 261 -13.65 13.43 -10.34
C VAL A 261 -14.37 14.66 -9.81
N GLY A 262 -15.68 14.53 -9.55
CA GLY A 262 -16.48 15.59 -8.94
C GLY A 262 -16.92 16.71 -9.90
N LYS A 263 -16.64 16.61 -11.20
CA LYS A 263 -17.13 17.58 -12.20
C LYS A 263 -18.07 16.89 -13.20
N GLY A 264 -19.23 17.50 -13.44
CA GLY A 264 -20.26 16.98 -14.33
C GLY A 264 -21.18 15.96 -13.66
N GLU A 265 -22.11 15.41 -14.44
CA GLU A 265 -23.02 14.35 -13.99
C GLU A 265 -22.23 13.05 -13.81
N MET A 266 -22.49 12.36 -12.70
CA MET A 266 -21.89 11.06 -12.40
C MET A 266 -22.81 9.93 -12.87
N VAL A 267 -22.21 8.80 -13.22
CA VAL A 267 -22.90 7.53 -13.45
C VAL A 267 -22.33 6.48 -12.50
N GLU A 268 -23.17 5.55 -12.05
CA GLU A 268 -22.71 4.44 -11.23
C GLU A 268 -22.18 3.32 -12.12
N VAL A 269 -20.90 2.96 -11.96
CA VAL A 269 -20.28 1.85 -12.69
C VAL A 269 -19.80 0.77 -11.72
N PRO A 270 -19.94 -0.52 -12.06
CA PRO A 270 -19.44 -1.61 -11.24
C PRO A 270 -17.92 -1.65 -11.30
N VAL A 271 -17.27 -1.50 -10.15
CA VAL A 271 -15.82 -1.63 -10.01
C VAL A 271 -15.52 -2.86 -9.15
N SER A 272 -14.62 -3.70 -9.65
CA SER A 272 -14.10 -4.87 -8.93
C SER A 272 -12.61 -4.66 -8.64
N LEU A 273 -12.24 -4.77 -7.37
CA LEU A 273 -10.86 -4.66 -6.90
C LEU A 273 -10.46 -5.95 -6.21
N GLY A 274 -9.40 -6.59 -6.71
CA GLY A 274 -8.80 -7.77 -6.10
C GLY A 274 -7.54 -7.41 -5.33
N ARG A 275 -7.35 -8.02 -4.15
CA ARG A 275 -6.09 -7.97 -3.41
C ARG A 275 -5.74 -9.30 -2.78
N ILE A 276 -4.44 -9.57 -2.72
CA ILE A 276 -3.86 -10.65 -1.92
C ILE A 276 -2.89 -10.01 -0.95
N ALA A 277 -3.01 -10.34 0.33
CA ALA A 277 -2.20 -9.75 1.39
C ALA A 277 -1.73 -10.79 2.40
N LEU A 278 -0.50 -10.64 2.87
CA LEU A 278 0.03 -11.36 4.02
C LEU A 278 0.07 -10.38 5.21
N THR A 279 -0.57 -10.73 6.31
CA THR A 279 -0.48 -9.98 7.58
C THR A 279 0.36 -10.73 8.60
N SER A 280 0.95 -9.98 9.53
CA SER A 280 1.42 -10.49 10.81
C SER A 280 0.59 -9.80 11.89
N LEU A 281 -0.02 -10.59 12.77
CA LEU A 281 -0.87 -10.10 13.85
C LEU A 281 -0.12 -10.14 15.18
N ALA A 282 -0.33 -9.15 16.05
CA ALA A 282 0.19 -9.23 17.41
C ALA A 282 -0.42 -10.46 18.11
N ARG A 283 0.29 -11.06 19.07
CA ARG A 283 -0.29 -12.09 19.94
C ARG A 283 -0.75 -11.47 21.25
N LYS A 284 -1.76 -12.07 21.87
CA LYS A 284 -2.18 -11.70 23.23
C LYS A 284 -1.01 -11.66 24.20
N GLY A 285 -0.88 -10.54 24.91
CA GLY A 285 0.18 -10.32 25.90
C GLY A 285 1.55 -9.95 25.34
N GLU A 286 1.73 -9.92 24.02
CA GLU A 286 2.98 -9.47 23.41
C GLU A 286 3.17 -7.95 23.50
N VAL A 287 2.07 -7.22 23.29
CA VAL A 287 2.01 -5.76 23.35
C VAL A 287 1.10 -5.36 24.50
N ALA A 288 1.58 -4.45 25.36
CA ALA A 288 0.74 -3.90 26.42
C ALA A 288 -0.27 -2.91 25.81
N ILE A 289 -1.57 -3.17 25.99
CA ILE A 289 -2.65 -2.37 25.39
C ILE A 289 -3.24 -1.44 26.45
N HIS A 290 -3.04 -0.13 26.24
CA HIS A 290 -3.53 0.96 27.09
C HIS A 290 -4.88 1.49 26.62
N GLY A 291 -5.68 1.96 27.57
CA GLY A 291 -7.03 2.48 27.36
C GLY A 291 -8.06 1.78 28.26
N ASP A 292 -9.01 2.56 28.77
CA ASP A 292 -10.01 2.09 29.75
C ASP A 292 -11.39 1.83 29.11
N GLY A 293 -11.52 2.02 27.79
CA GLY A 293 -12.77 1.85 27.09
C GLY A 293 -13.02 0.43 26.56
N PRO A 294 -14.22 0.21 25.98
CA PRO A 294 -14.63 -1.11 25.50
C PRO A 294 -13.76 -1.64 24.36
N ARG A 295 -13.20 -0.77 23.49
CA ARG A 295 -12.29 -1.21 22.42
C ARG A 295 -10.99 -1.75 23.00
N ALA A 296 -10.37 -1.01 23.91
CA ALA A 296 -9.15 -1.47 24.56
C ALA A 296 -9.35 -2.81 25.28
N GLN A 297 -10.51 -2.99 25.92
CA GLN A 297 -10.85 -4.27 26.55
C GLN A 297 -10.97 -5.42 25.54
N ARG A 298 -11.73 -5.23 24.45
CA ARG A 298 -11.85 -6.25 23.39
C ARG A 298 -10.49 -6.64 22.81
N LEU A 299 -9.62 -5.66 22.57
CA LEU A 299 -8.27 -5.91 22.08
C LEU A 299 -7.44 -6.71 23.10
N ARG A 300 -7.47 -6.37 24.39
CA ARG A 300 -6.75 -7.17 25.42
C ARG A 300 -7.23 -8.61 25.51
N ASP A 301 -8.52 -8.84 25.29
CA ASP A 301 -9.12 -10.16 25.43
C ASP A 301 -8.86 -11.08 24.23
N ALA A 302 -8.62 -10.52 23.04
CA ALA A 302 -8.41 -11.25 21.80
C ALA A 302 -7.04 -11.94 21.71
N ASP A 303 -7.01 -13.14 21.12
CA ASP A 303 -5.78 -13.90 20.89
C ASP A 303 -4.85 -13.24 19.85
N MET A 304 -5.46 -12.58 18.86
CA MET A 304 -4.79 -11.85 17.79
C MET A 304 -5.37 -10.43 17.69
N PRO A 305 -4.95 -9.51 18.58
CA PRO A 305 -5.64 -8.26 18.78
C PRO A 305 -5.63 -7.31 17.57
N PHE A 306 -4.51 -7.20 16.85
CA PHE A 306 -4.38 -6.23 15.76
C PHE A 306 -3.27 -6.60 14.77
N VAL A 307 -3.25 -5.95 13.59
CA VAL A 307 -2.23 -6.12 12.55
C VAL A 307 -0.95 -5.39 12.91
N GLU A 308 0.17 -6.07 13.07
CA GLU A 308 1.49 -5.43 13.25
C GLU A 308 2.07 -4.95 11.93
N SER A 309 1.93 -5.76 10.88
CA SER A 309 2.39 -5.46 9.53
C SER A 309 1.53 -6.16 8.47
N VAL A 310 1.46 -5.56 7.29
CA VAL A 310 0.79 -6.10 6.12
C VAL A 310 1.61 -5.82 4.87
N ARG A 311 1.66 -6.79 3.96
CA ARG A 311 2.26 -6.65 2.64
C ARG A 311 1.39 -7.37 1.63
N GLY A 312 1.23 -6.81 0.44
CA GLY A 312 0.36 -7.42 -0.55
C GLY A 312 0.55 -6.88 -1.94
N ARG A 313 -0.25 -7.42 -2.85
CA ARG A 313 -0.29 -7.05 -4.27
C ARG A 313 -1.67 -6.49 -4.60
N TYR A 314 -1.68 -5.54 -5.51
CA TYR A 314 -2.90 -4.97 -6.07
C TYR A 314 -2.78 -4.88 -7.59
N TYR A 315 -3.93 -4.91 -8.25
CA TYR A 315 -4.07 -4.52 -9.64
C TYR A 315 -5.47 -3.95 -9.86
N GLY A 316 -5.63 -3.14 -10.90
CA GLY A 316 -6.91 -2.55 -11.24
C GLY A 316 -6.86 -1.80 -12.57
N TRP A 317 -8.03 -1.36 -13.01
CA TRP A 317 -8.21 -0.59 -14.23
C TRP A 317 -8.63 0.83 -13.89
N ALA A 318 -8.17 1.80 -14.67
CA ALA A 318 -8.57 3.19 -14.54
C ALA A 318 -8.74 3.89 -15.88
N ALA A 319 -9.52 4.96 -15.84
CA ALA A 319 -9.55 6.00 -16.86
C ALA A 319 -8.66 7.15 -16.39
N VAL A 320 -7.69 7.53 -17.22
CA VAL A 320 -6.84 8.71 -17.05
C VAL A 320 -7.26 9.75 -18.07
N ASN A 321 -7.50 10.98 -17.61
CA ASN A 321 -7.77 12.10 -18.49
C ASN A 321 -6.50 12.57 -19.22
N LEU A 322 -6.24 11.98 -20.40
CA LEU A 322 -5.03 12.26 -21.17
C LEU A 322 -4.98 13.68 -21.67
N ASP A 323 -6.10 14.22 -22.16
CA ASP A 323 -6.17 15.60 -22.67
C ASP A 323 -5.73 16.60 -21.60
N ARG A 324 -6.31 16.49 -20.40
CA ARG A 324 -5.94 17.37 -19.29
C ARG A 324 -4.50 17.15 -18.81
N THR A 325 -4.06 15.90 -18.80
CA THR A 325 -2.68 15.55 -18.39
C THR A 325 -1.67 16.14 -19.37
N PHE A 326 -1.92 16.07 -20.67
CA PHE A 326 -1.04 16.63 -21.70
C PHE A 326 -1.05 18.15 -21.67
N ASP A 327 -2.21 18.79 -21.51
CA ASP A 327 -2.32 20.25 -21.42
C ASP A 327 -1.55 20.82 -20.22
N ARG A 328 -1.55 20.10 -19.08
CA ARG A 328 -0.87 20.53 -17.85
C ARG A 328 0.57 20.05 -17.73
N GLY A 329 0.97 19.07 -18.53
CA GLY A 329 2.23 18.35 -18.39
C GLY A 329 2.37 17.55 -17.09
N THR A 330 1.31 17.41 -16.30
CA THR A 330 1.31 16.75 -14.98
C THR A 330 -0.01 16.04 -14.72
N VAL A 331 0.05 14.93 -13.96
CA VAL A 331 -1.13 14.23 -13.42
C VAL A 331 -1.36 14.71 -11.99
N GLY A 332 -2.58 15.10 -11.67
CA GLY A 332 -2.97 15.55 -10.34
C GLY A 332 -4.20 14.84 -9.78
N ALA A 333 -4.63 15.28 -8.61
CA ALA A 333 -5.86 14.82 -7.98
C ALA A 333 -7.07 14.96 -8.92
N GLY A 334 -7.85 13.89 -9.04
CA GLY A 334 -9.06 13.82 -9.86
C GLY A 334 -8.85 13.43 -11.33
N ASP A 335 -7.61 13.29 -11.80
CA ASP A 335 -7.30 12.87 -13.17
C ASP A 335 -7.46 11.37 -13.43
N VAL A 336 -7.44 10.58 -12.35
CA VAL A 336 -7.45 9.13 -12.41
C VAL A 336 -8.68 8.59 -11.71
N GLN A 337 -9.52 7.88 -12.44
CA GLN A 337 -10.75 7.27 -11.95
C GLN A 337 -10.66 5.76 -12.06
N LEU A 338 -10.88 5.04 -10.95
CA LEU A 338 -11.06 3.59 -11.03
C LEU A 338 -12.24 3.29 -11.94
N SER A 339 -12.07 2.30 -12.81
CA SER A 339 -13.00 2.04 -13.91
C SER A 339 -13.11 0.55 -14.18
N ASN A 340 -13.98 0.19 -15.11
CA ASN A 340 -14.17 -1.17 -15.56
C ASN A 340 -14.13 -1.22 -17.09
N PRO A 341 -13.17 -1.95 -17.70
CA PRO A 341 -13.03 -2.01 -19.15
C PRO A 341 -14.22 -2.66 -19.86
N THR A 342 -15.10 -3.35 -19.12
CA THR A 342 -16.30 -4.02 -19.66
C THR A 342 -17.58 -3.19 -19.51
N ASP A 343 -17.53 -2.07 -18.79
CA ASP A 343 -18.68 -1.19 -18.63
C ASP A 343 -18.98 -0.42 -19.93
N PRO A 344 -20.25 -0.26 -20.35
CA PRO A 344 -20.58 0.39 -21.61
C PRO A 344 -20.24 1.90 -21.66
N ILE A 345 -20.14 2.57 -20.51
CA ILE A 345 -19.84 4.00 -20.41
C ILE A 345 -18.37 4.21 -20.06
N ALA A 346 -17.88 3.59 -18.98
CA ALA A 346 -16.51 3.74 -18.52
C ALA A 346 -15.50 2.92 -19.33
N GLY A 347 -15.92 1.81 -19.94
CA GLY A 347 -15.05 0.91 -20.69
C GLY A 347 -14.31 1.59 -21.85
N PRO A 348 -14.99 2.33 -22.74
CA PRO A 348 -14.33 3.10 -23.81
C PRO A 348 -13.31 4.14 -23.31
N MET A 349 -13.43 4.60 -22.05
CA MET A 349 -12.53 5.56 -21.42
C MET A 349 -11.41 4.88 -20.60
N THR A 350 -11.53 3.58 -20.34
CA THR A 350 -10.57 2.81 -19.55
C THR A 350 -9.30 2.60 -20.36
N ASN A 351 -8.29 3.42 -20.10
CA ASN A 351 -7.03 3.46 -20.83
C ASN A 351 -5.81 3.10 -19.98
N ALA A 352 -6.00 2.79 -18.69
CA ALA A 352 -4.90 2.52 -17.78
C ALA A 352 -5.05 1.20 -17.01
N LYS A 353 -3.95 0.48 -16.85
CA LYS A 353 -3.82 -0.66 -15.94
C LYS A 353 -2.83 -0.31 -14.84
N LEU A 354 -3.29 -0.34 -13.59
CA LEU A 354 -2.45 -0.14 -12.41
C LEU A 354 -2.10 -1.48 -11.79
N TYR A 355 -0.87 -1.60 -11.30
CA TYR A 355 -0.45 -2.77 -10.55
C TYR A 355 0.77 -2.46 -9.70
N GLY A 356 0.91 -3.19 -8.60
CA GLY A 356 2.05 -2.98 -7.72
C GLY A 356 1.95 -3.78 -6.44
N THR A 357 2.58 -3.25 -5.42
CA THR A 357 2.52 -3.79 -4.07
C THR A 357 2.21 -2.69 -3.08
N PHE A 358 1.65 -3.08 -1.95
CA PHE A 358 1.43 -2.19 -0.81
C PHE A 358 2.07 -2.78 0.43
N ARG A 359 2.43 -1.91 1.36
CA ARG A 359 2.91 -2.26 2.70
C ARG A 359 2.22 -1.38 3.72
N GLY A 360 1.95 -1.92 4.88
CA GLY A 360 1.45 -1.16 6.03
C GLY A 360 2.02 -1.74 7.30
N LYS A 361 2.10 -0.92 8.34
CA LYS A 361 2.44 -1.37 9.69
C LYS A 361 1.70 -0.51 10.70
N THR A 362 1.44 -1.07 11.86
CA THR A 362 1.12 -0.23 13.02
C THR A 362 2.37 0.56 13.40
N GLY A 363 2.19 1.84 13.70
CA GLY A 363 3.26 2.73 14.12
C GLY A 363 2.78 3.74 15.16
N ASP A 364 3.70 4.61 15.53
CA ASP A 364 3.41 5.78 16.35
C ASP A 364 3.03 6.95 15.44
N HIS A 365 1.73 7.21 15.32
CA HIS A 365 1.21 8.30 14.50
C HIS A 365 0.99 9.60 15.30
N THR A 366 1.19 9.56 16.62
CA THR A 366 0.99 10.73 17.51
C THR A 366 2.30 11.27 18.09
N GLY A 367 3.39 10.50 17.99
CA GLY A 367 4.68 10.84 18.61
C GLY A 367 4.74 10.48 20.10
N ALA A 368 3.87 9.58 20.57
CA ALA A 368 3.76 9.19 21.98
C ALA A 368 4.76 8.09 22.42
N GLY A 369 5.64 7.63 21.52
CA GLY A 369 6.62 6.58 21.77
C GLY A 369 6.02 5.18 21.89
N ARG A 370 4.80 4.97 21.38
CA ARG A 370 4.06 3.70 21.42
C ARG A 370 3.21 3.54 20.17
N TYR A 371 2.76 2.33 19.87
CA TYR A 371 1.79 2.13 18.80
C TYR A 371 0.52 2.94 19.06
N THR A 372 -0.11 3.42 17.99
CA THR A 372 -1.40 4.11 18.09
C THR A 372 -2.43 3.36 17.27
N LEU A 373 -3.43 2.79 17.94
CA LEU A 373 -4.49 2.03 17.30
C LEU A 373 -5.69 2.95 17.07
N ASN A 374 -6.12 3.01 15.80
CA ASN A 374 -7.28 3.82 15.36
C ASN A 374 -7.13 5.34 15.60
N SER A 375 -5.89 5.83 15.60
CA SER A 375 -5.55 7.27 15.70
C SER A 375 -5.82 8.03 14.40
N ILE A 376 -5.66 7.40 13.25
CA ILE A 376 -6.01 7.97 11.95
C ILE A 376 -7.47 7.63 11.66
N LYS A 377 -8.36 8.61 11.67
CA LYS A 377 -9.80 8.37 11.51
C LYS A 377 -10.15 7.89 10.11
N CYS A 378 -10.92 6.82 10.07
CA CYS A 378 -11.62 6.36 8.88
C CYS A 378 -13.03 6.96 8.90
N HIS A 379 -13.42 7.56 7.78
CA HIS A 379 -14.73 8.13 7.47
C HIS A 379 -15.63 7.10 6.76
N GLY A 380 -15.22 5.84 6.73
CA GLY A 380 -16.04 4.72 6.30
C GLY A 380 -16.69 4.00 7.48
N ARG A 381 -17.76 3.28 7.17
CA ARG A 381 -18.38 2.28 8.05
C ARG A 381 -18.00 0.86 7.57
N PRO A 382 -18.09 -0.16 8.43
CA PRO A 382 -17.82 -1.54 8.03
C PRO A 382 -18.69 -2.03 6.85
N ASP A 383 -19.89 -1.48 6.68
CA ASP A 383 -20.79 -1.78 5.55
C ASP A 383 -20.40 -1.09 4.23
N GLY A 384 -19.30 -0.34 4.21
CA GLY A 384 -18.77 0.36 3.04
C GLY A 384 -19.39 1.72 2.77
N LYS A 385 -20.29 2.21 3.64
CA LYS A 385 -20.87 3.56 3.51
C LYS A 385 -19.96 4.62 4.11
N ILE A 386 -20.08 5.85 3.63
CA ILE A 386 -19.43 7.01 4.26
C ILE A 386 -20.15 7.33 5.57
N ASP A 387 -19.37 7.53 6.63
CA ASP A 387 -19.82 8.06 7.90
C ASP A 387 -20.01 9.58 7.80
N VAL A 388 -21.27 10.00 7.71
CA VAL A 388 -21.65 11.41 7.66
C VAL A 388 -21.83 12.03 9.06
N VAL A 389 -21.70 11.23 10.13
CA VAL A 389 -21.84 11.65 11.51
C VAL A 389 -20.66 11.09 12.29
N GLN A 390 -19.51 11.79 12.30
CA GLN A 390 -18.31 11.38 13.04
C GLN A 390 -18.65 11.03 14.50
N GLY A 391 -18.89 9.74 14.78
CA GLY A 391 -19.63 9.35 15.98
C GLY A 391 -19.73 7.84 16.19
N GLY A 392 -18.67 7.09 15.93
CA GLY A 392 -18.64 5.63 16.17
C GLY A 392 -18.67 5.19 17.64
N ALA A 393 -19.03 6.06 18.59
CA ALA A 393 -19.13 5.72 20.01
C ALA A 393 -20.39 4.89 20.36
N GLU A 394 -21.33 4.70 19.42
CA GLU A 394 -22.61 4.03 19.68
C GLU A 394 -22.58 2.50 19.56
N LEU A 395 -21.48 1.88 19.11
CA LEU A 395 -21.38 0.41 18.99
C LEU A 395 -21.07 -0.32 20.31
N ALA A 396 -21.26 0.31 21.46
CA ALA A 396 -21.16 -0.34 22.76
C ALA A 396 -22.42 -1.12 23.16
N ALA A 397 -23.46 -1.17 22.30
CA ALA A 397 -24.78 -1.71 22.65
C ALA A 397 -25.33 -2.81 21.72
N GLU A 398 -24.55 -3.34 20.77
CA GLU A 398 -24.94 -4.54 19.98
C GLU A 398 -23.97 -5.71 20.15
#